data_AF-W9WCD6-F1
#
_entry.id   AF-W9WCD6-F1
#
_cell.length_a   1.000
_cell.length_b   1.000
_cell.length_c   1.000
_cell.angle_alpha   90.00
_cell.angle_beta   90.00
_cell.angle_gamma   90.00
#
_symmetry.space_group_name_H-M   'P 1'
#
loop_
_entity.id
_entity.type
_entity.pdbx_description
1 polymer ?
#
loop_
_entity_poly.entity_id
_entity_poly.type
_entity_poly.pdbx_seq_one_letter_code
_entity_poly.pdbx_strand_id
1 'polypeptide(L)'
;MDLGTGDGWMTDPDIKLFDSNKFAGEIKQLDTDEGTLITPEQYNDFISFLTQIANTHVDFGQKASLEGDQQMLLYAVGNAQAQVSTGELDTDSVAQCVQQLVQEGHCNNILEYLNVMHKDEIDFSSGGESQNLQDTLNEVCQYTGDVKGDQPILVSLAQGFLQSF
;
A
#
# COMPACT_ATOMS: atom_id res chain seq x y z
N MET A 1 13.36 47.84 -2.90
CA MET A 1 12.30 47.38 -1.98
C MET A 1 11.48 46.39 -2.77
N ASP A 2 11.41 45.19 -2.21
CA ASP A 2 10.49 44.07 -2.45
C ASP A 2 10.42 43.40 -3.84
N LEU A 3 10.88 42.14 -3.86
CA LEU A 3 10.74 41.15 -4.92
C LEU A 3 9.55 40.26 -4.55
N GLY A 4 8.39 40.51 -5.15
CA GLY A 4 7.22 39.65 -5.00
C GLY A 4 7.21 38.52 -6.02
N THR A 5 8.16 37.57 -5.94
CA THR A 5 8.02 36.23 -6.50
C THR A 5 6.96 35.48 -5.69
N GLY A 6 5.70 35.65 -6.07
CA GLY A 6 4.60 34.79 -5.63
C GLY A 6 4.52 33.57 -6.54
N ASP A 7 5.55 32.73 -6.51
CA ASP A 7 5.48 31.34 -6.95
C ASP A 7 4.46 30.64 -6.05
N GLY A 8 3.18 30.83 -6.35
CA GLY A 8 2.09 30.04 -5.82
C GLY A 8 2.11 28.67 -6.48
N TRP A 9 3.15 27.88 -6.21
CA TRP A 9 3.01 26.44 -6.25
C TRP A 9 1.92 26.14 -5.23
N MET A 10 0.70 25.97 -5.73
CA MET A 10 -0.25 25.05 -5.14
C MET A 10 0.51 23.74 -5.03
N THR A 11 1.19 23.54 -3.91
CA THR A 11 1.66 22.23 -3.48
C THR A 11 0.38 21.44 -3.31
N ASP A 12 -0.03 20.70 -4.34
CA ASP A 12 -1.02 19.64 -4.18
C ASP A 12 -0.47 18.76 -3.05
N PRO A 13 -1.07 18.80 -1.85
CA PRO A 13 -0.67 17.89 -0.80
C PRO A 13 -1.30 16.54 -1.16
N ASP A 14 -0.45 15.54 -1.35
CA ASP A 14 -0.81 14.16 -1.68
C ASP A 14 -1.29 13.94 -3.12
N ILE A 15 -0.33 13.89 -4.07
CA ILE A 15 -0.56 13.05 -5.26
C ILE A 15 -0.71 11.62 -4.72
N LYS A 16 -1.96 11.19 -4.57
CA LYS A 16 -2.27 9.84 -4.14
C LYS A 16 -1.83 8.88 -5.23
N LEU A 17 -0.79 8.10 -4.94
CA LEU A 17 -0.19 7.15 -5.89
C LEU A 17 -0.99 5.84 -6.02
N PHE A 18 -2.10 5.74 -5.31
CA PHE A 18 -3.00 4.58 -5.23
C PHE A 18 -4.48 5.01 -5.10
N ASP A 19 -5.40 4.12 -5.47
CA ASP A 19 -6.84 4.27 -5.29
C ASP A 19 -7.38 3.25 -4.29
N SER A 20 -7.69 3.71 -3.08
CA SER A 20 -8.20 2.85 -2.00
C SER A 20 -9.59 2.27 -2.26
N ASN A 21 -10.36 2.81 -3.22
CA ASN A 21 -11.62 2.20 -3.65
C ASN A 21 -11.41 0.86 -4.36
N LYS A 22 -10.18 0.56 -4.80
CA LYS A 22 -9.84 -0.69 -5.49
C LYS A 22 -9.41 -1.81 -4.56
N PHE A 23 -9.09 -1.54 -3.29
CA PHE A 23 -8.57 -2.57 -2.37
C PHE A 23 -9.46 -3.82 -2.30
N ALA A 24 -10.78 -3.64 -2.13
CA ALA A 24 -11.71 -4.76 -2.10
C ALA A 24 -11.77 -5.52 -3.44
N GLY A 25 -11.61 -4.80 -4.56
CA GLY A 25 -11.52 -5.40 -5.88
C GLY A 25 -10.23 -6.21 -6.07
N GLU A 26 -9.10 -5.69 -5.62
CA GLU A 26 -7.79 -6.35 -5.70
C GLU A 26 -7.74 -7.62 -4.85
N ILE A 27 -8.23 -7.58 -3.61
CA ILE A 27 -8.33 -8.78 -2.75
C ILE A 27 -9.22 -9.84 -3.42
N LYS A 28 -10.38 -9.44 -3.94
CA LYS A 28 -11.30 -10.38 -4.60
C LYS A 28 -10.72 -10.95 -5.90
N GLN A 29 -9.97 -10.15 -6.65
CA GLN A 29 -9.27 -10.62 -7.84
C GLN A 29 -8.25 -11.68 -7.48
N LEU A 30 -7.41 -11.42 -6.47
CA LEU A 30 -6.43 -12.39 -5.97
C LEU A 30 -7.09 -13.69 -5.48
N ASP A 31 -8.18 -13.59 -4.71
CA ASP A 31 -8.94 -14.72 -4.17
C ASP A 31 -9.49 -15.67 -5.25
N THR A 32 -9.73 -15.16 -6.46
CA THR A 32 -10.39 -15.89 -7.55
C THR A 32 -9.48 -16.13 -8.76
N ASP A 33 -8.21 -15.73 -8.69
CA ASP A 33 -7.26 -15.92 -9.77
C ASP A 33 -6.72 -17.35 -9.76
N GLU A 34 -7.12 -18.16 -10.75
CA GLU A 34 -6.59 -19.53 -10.92
C GLU A 34 -5.17 -19.57 -11.51
N GLY A 35 -4.64 -18.42 -11.98
CA GLY A 35 -3.33 -18.27 -12.60
C GLY A 35 -2.23 -17.78 -11.65
N THR A 36 -2.57 -17.38 -10.43
CA THR A 36 -1.60 -16.93 -9.42
C THR A 36 -0.77 -18.09 -8.87
N LEU A 37 0.49 -17.82 -8.52
CA LEU A 37 1.33 -18.75 -7.77
C LEU A 37 1.18 -18.61 -6.26
N ILE A 38 0.37 -17.65 -5.80
CA ILE A 38 0.06 -17.46 -4.38
C ILE A 38 -0.72 -18.66 -3.86
N THR A 39 -0.15 -19.32 -2.85
CA THR A 39 -0.83 -20.44 -2.19
C THR A 39 -1.94 -19.94 -1.26
N PRO A 40 -2.93 -20.79 -0.92
CA PRO A 40 -3.97 -20.41 0.04
C PRO A 40 -3.41 -19.98 1.42
N GLU A 41 -2.29 -20.58 1.84
CA GLU A 41 -1.59 -20.20 3.08
C GLU A 41 -1.00 -18.80 2.98
N GLN A 42 -0.26 -18.51 1.91
CA GLN A 42 0.30 -17.17 1.65
C GLN A 42 -0.79 -16.09 1.50
N TYR A 43 -1.94 -16.44 0.90
CA TYR A 43 -3.09 -15.55 0.83
C TYR A 43 -3.65 -15.26 2.23
N ASN A 44 -3.84 -16.30 3.06
CA ASN A 44 -4.32 -16.11 4.44
C ASN A 44 -3.35 -15.27 5.26
N ASP A 45 -2.04 -15.53 5.16
CA ASP A 45 -1.01 -14.78 5.87
C ASP A 45 -0.98 -13.30 5.45
N PHE A 46 -1.09 -13.04 4.14
CA PHE A 46 -1.18 -11.68 3.62
C PHE A 46 -2.43 -10.95 4.11
N ILE A 47 -3.60 -11.59 4.07
CA ILE A 47 -4.85 -10.98 4.56
C ILE A 47 -4.81 -10.81 6.09
N SER A 48 -4.15 -11.71 6.82
CA SER A 48 -3.86 -11.56 8.25
C SER A 48 -3.03 -10.31 8.53
N PHE A 49 -1.93 -10.13 7.79
CA PHE A 49 -1.10 -8.94 7.90
C PHE A 49 -1.89 -7.66 7.61
N LEU A 50 -2.64 -7.61 6.50
CA LEU A 50 -3.48 -6.45 6.16
C LEU A 50 -4.56 -6.19 7.22
N THR A 51 -5.13 -7.25 7.82
CA THR A 51 -6.10 -7.12 8.90
C THR A 51 -5.47 -6.49 10.14
N GLN A 52 -4.24 -6.87 10.49
CA GLN A 52 -3.53 -6.24 11.60
C GLN A 52 -3.20 -4.78 11.33
N ILE A 53 -2.73 -4.43 10.11
CA ILE A 53 -2.53 -3.03 9.69
C ILE A 53 -3.83 -2.22 9.79
N ALA A 54 -4.95 -2.78 9.31
CA ALA A 54 -6.24 -2.08 9.30
C ALA A 54 -6.83 -1.86 10.70
N ASN A 55 -6.54 -2.75 11.66
CA ASN A 55 -7.06 -2.65 13.03
C ASN A 55 -6.11 -1.92 13.99
N THR A 56 -4.85 -1.69 13.59
CA THR A 56 -3.91 -0.98 14.47
C THR A 56 -4.26 0.50 14.54
N HIS A 57 -4.38 0.98 15.77
CA HIS A 57 -4.59 2.40 16.02
C HIS A 57 -3.26 3.15 15.81
N VAL A 58 -3.21 3.97 14.77
CA VAL A 58 -2.03 4.77 14.40
C VAL A 58 -2.37 6.26 14.42
N ASP A 59 -1.37 7.08 14.71
CA ASP A 59 -1.51 8.53 14.61
C ASP A 59 -1.10 8.99 13.21
N PHE A 60 -2.10 9.35 12.38
CA PHE A 60 -1.87 9.91 11.05
C PHE A 60 -1.49 11.41 11.06
N GLY A 61 -1.46 12.05 12.23
CA GLY A 61 -1.17 13.46 12.38
C GLY A 61 -2.16 14.34 11.61
N GLN A 62 -1.67 15.02 10.57
CA GLN A 62 -2.49 15.90 9.71
C GLN A 62 -3.01 15.19 8.44
N LYS A 63 -2.71 13.90 8.25
CA LYS A 63 -3.00 13.14 7.02
C LYS A 63 -4.36 12.44 7.10
N ALA A 64 -5.43 13.24 7.19
CA ALA A 64 -6.80 12.72 7.31
C ALA A 64 -7.24 11.84 6.12
N SER A 65 -6.59 11.99 4.96
CA SER A 65 -6.77 11.12 3.80
C SER A 65 -6.41 9.65 4.10
N LEU A 66 -5.33 9.41 4.85
CA LEU A 66 -4.87 8.07 5.21
C LEU A 66 -5.80 7.38 6.23
N GLU A 67 -6.45 8.13 7.11
CA GLU A 67 -7.47 7.58 8.00
C GLU A 67 -8.64 7.01 7.20
N GLY A 68 -9.10 7.74 6.18
CA GLY A 68 -10.11 7.24 5.23
C GLY A 68 -9.65 5.99 4.49
N ASP A 69 -8.36 5.93 4.11
CA ASP A 69 -7.78 4.78 3.40
C ASP A 69 -7.66 3.55 4.29
N GLN A 70 -7.34 3.73 5.58
CA GLN A 70 -7.34 2.64 6.56
C GLN A 70 -8.75 2.05 6.73
N GLN A 71 -9.80 2.88 6.72
CA GLN A 71 -11.19 2.40 6.75
C GLN A 71 -11.56 1.61 5.49
N MET A 72 -11.04 2.02 4.32
CA MET A 72 -11.23 1.27 3.07
C MET A 72 -10.50 -0.08 3.12
N LEU A 73 -9.30 -0.12 3.70
CA LEU A 73 -8.57 -1.38 3.91
C LEU A 73 -9.33 -2.30 4.89
N LEU A 74 -9.82 -1.74 6.00
CA LEU A 74 -10.63 -2.48 6.98
C LEU A 74 -11.88 -3.09 6.34
N TYR A 75 -12.57 -2.32 5.49
CA TYR A 75 -13.69 -2.84 4.71
C TYR A 75 -13.26 -3.96 3.75
N ALA A 76 -12.14 -3.79 3.03
CA ALA A 76 -11.67 -4.77 2.06
C ALA A 76 -11.32 -6.11 2.71
N VAL A 77 -10.51 -6.10 3.78
CA VAL A 77 -10.11 -7.33 4.49
C VAL A 77 -11.28 -7.98 5.24
N GLY A 78 -12.23 -7.18 5.75
CA GLY A 78 -13.44 -7.71 6.40
C GLY A 78 -14.40 -8.46 5.45
N ASN A 79 -14.25 -8.28 4.14
CA ASN A 79 -15.01 -9.00 3.12
C ASN A 79 -14.21 -10.12 2.42
N ALA A 80 -12.94 -10.34 2.81
CA ALA A 80 -12.09 -11.38 2.25
C ALA A 80 -12.55 -12.77 2.72
N GLN A 81 -12.37 -13.80 1.88
CA GLN A 81 -12.62 -15.20 2.24
C GLN A 81 -11.37 -15.88 2.82
N ALA A 82 -10.64 -15.19 3.68
CA ALA A 82 -9.40 -15.67 4.28
C ALA A 82 -9.62 -16.27 5.69
N GLN A 83 -8.81 -17.26 6.05
CA GLN A 83 -8.70 -17.72 7.43
C GLN A 83 -7.69 -16.86 8.19
N VAL A 84 -8.17 -15.73 8.70
CA VAL A 84 -7.34 -14.76 9.42
C VAL A 84 -6.87 -15.31 10.77
N SER A 85 -5.56 -15.42 10.94
CA SER A 85 -4.89 -15.58 12.23
C SER A 85 -4.76 -14.22 12.93
N THR A 86 -5.07 -14.19 14.23
CA THR A 86 -4.84 -13.05 15.13
C THR A 86 -3.55 -13.23 15.95
N GLY A 87 -2.70 -14.19 15.58
CA GLY A 87 -1.42 -14.44 16.22
C GLY A 87 -0.27 -13.64 15.59
N GLU A 88 0.95 -13.97 16.03
CA GLU A 88 2.19 -13.44 15.45
C GLU A 88 2.23 -13.71 13.94
N LEU A 89 2.66 -12.71 13.17
CA LEU A 89 2.82 -12.82 11.72
C LEU A 89 4.12 -13.57 11.40
N ASP A 90 4.04 -14.49 10.45
CA ASP A 90 5.23 -15.04 9.81
C ASP A 90 5.75 -14.02 8.78
N THR A 91 6.70 -13.19 9.22
CA THR A 91 7.29 -12.13 8.40
C THR A 91 7.86 -12.64 7.08
N ASP A 92 8.53 -13.80 7.08
CA ASP A 92 9.14 -14.37 5.89
C ASP A 92 8.07 -14.83 4.89
N SER A 93 7.01 -15.49 5.38
CA SER A 93 5.87 -15.91 4.56
C SER A 93 5.17 -14.71 3.90
N VAL A 94 4.88 -13.66 4.69
CA VAL A 94 4.23 -12.44 4.19
C VAL A 94 5.12 -11.73 3.16
N ALA A 95 6.43 -11.62 3.44
CA ALA A 95 7.38 -11.00 2.52
C ALA A 95 7.49 -11.73 1.18
N GLN A 96 7.57 -13.07 1.21
CA GLN A 96 7.59 -13.89 -0.01
C GLN A 96 6.28 -13.78 -0.80
N CYS A 97 5.14 -13.75 -0.10
CA CYS A 97 3.83 -13.50 -0.71
C CYS A 97 3.83 -12.15 -1.43
N VAL A 98 4.26 -11.06 -0.77
CA VAL A 98 4.32 -9.75 -1.40
C VAL A 98 5.28 -9.71 -2.58
N GLN A 99 6.47 -10.32 -2.46
CA GLN A 99 7.42 -10.41 -3.57
C GLN A 99 6.77 -11.06 -4.81
N GLN A 100 5.98 -12.12 -4.60
CA GLN A 100 5.26 -12.79 -5.68
C GLN A 100 4.12 -11.93 -6.24
N LEU A 101 3.34 -11.26 -5.39
CA LEU A 101 2.29 -10.31 -5.81
C LEU A 101 2.85 -9.19 -6.69
N VAL A 102 4.02 -8.66 -6.34
CA VAL A 102 4.73 -7.64 -7.14
C VAL A 102 5.12 -8.19 -8.51
N GLN A 103 5.64 -9.42 -8.58
CA GLN A 103 6.04 -10.05 -9.85
C GLN A 103 4.83 -10.32 -10.76
N GLU A 104 3.69 -10.67 -10.18
CA GLU A 104 2.45 -10.96 -10.90
C GLU A 104 1.62 -9.69 -11.20
N GLY A 105 1.94 -8.57 -10.55
CA GLY A 105 1.24 -7.29 -10.72
C GLY A 105 -0.11 -7.23 -10.02
N HIS A 106 -0.28 -7.98 -8.93
CA HIS A 106 -1.48 -7.99 -8.10
C HIS A 106 -1.39 -6.97 -6.95
N CYS A 107 -2.55 -6.50 -6.50
CA CYS A 107 -2.68 -5.67 -5.29
C CYS A 107 -1.87 -4.36 -5.32
N ASN A 108 -1.57 -3.80 -6.49
CA ASN A 108 -0.67 -2.65 -6.63
C ASN A 108 -1.11 -1.43 -5.80
N ASN A 109 -2.42 -1.19 -5.67
CA ASN A 109 -2.91 -0.08 -4.84
C ASN A 109 -2.71 -0.36 -3.36
N ILE A 110 -2.99 -1.58 -2.90
CA ILE A 110 -2.70 -1.99 -1.51
C ILE A 110 -1.21 -1.90 -1.21
N LEU A 111 -0.35 -2.41 -2.09
CA LEU A 111 1.10 -2.40 -1.91
C LEU A 111 1.66 -0.97 -1.90
N GLU A 112 1.13 -0.08 -2.75
CA GLU A 112 1.54 1.33 -2.71
C GLU A 112 1.00 2.07 -1.48
N TYR A 113 -0.16 1.69 -0.95
CA TYR A 113 -0.63 2.18 0.34
C TYR A 113 0.33 1.77 1.47
N LEU A 114 0.78 0.51 1.51
CA LEU A 114 1.77 0.05 2.49
C LEU A 114 3.10 0.82 2.38
N ASN A 115 3.56 1.09 1.15
CA ASN A 115 4.71 1.95 0.90
C ASN A 115 4.54 3.34 1.49
N VAL A 116 3.36 3.96 1.31
CA VAL A 116 3.08 5.29 1.85
C VAL A 116 3.10 5.25 3.37
N MET A 117 2.45 4.26 4.00
CA MET A 117 2.49 4.08 5.45
C MET A 117 3.93 3.97 5.99
N HIS A 118 4.80 3.24 5.29
CA HIS A 118 6.20 3.09 5.66
C HIS A 118 7.03 4.37 5.40
N LYS A 119 6.90 5.00 4.23
CA LYS A 119 7.63 6.23 3.86
C LYS A 119 7.27 7.41 4.77
N ASP A 120 6.02 7.45 5.20
CA ASP A 120 5.51 8.48 6.09
C ASP A 120 5.83 8.21 7.57
N GLU A 121 6.59 7.14 7.84
CA GLU A 121 7.00 6.71 9.18
C GLU A 121 5.80 6.58 10.12
N ILE A 122 4.67 6.07 9.60
CA ILE A 122 3.48 5.84 10.41
C ILE A 122 3.82 4.77 11.44
N ASP A 123 3.78 5.17 12.71
CA ASP A 123 4.24 4.35 13.81
C ASP A 123 3.13 3.41 14.30
N PHE A 124 3.31 2.12 14.04
CA PHE A 124 2.43 1.07 14.56
C PHE A 124 2.82 0.66 15.99
N SER A 125 4.00 1.09 16.50
CA SER A 125 4.60 0.66 17.77
C SER A 125 3.75 0.93 19.01
N SER A 126 2.82 1.89 18.93
CA SER A 126 2.00 2.33 20.07
C SER A 126 0.93 1.32 20.52
N GLY A 127 0.64 0.30 19.70
CA GLY A 127 -0.43 -0.67 19.92
C GLY A 127 0.00 -2.06 20.38
N GLY A 128 0.76 -2.21 21.48
CA GLY A 128 0.87 -3.46 22.29
C GLY A 128 1.44 -4.76 21.67
N GLU A 129 1.15 -5.10 20.42
CA GLU A 129 1.63 -6.26 19.62
C GLU A 129 2.46 -5.80 18.42
N SER A 130 3.02 -4.61 18.53
CA SER A 130 3.31 -3.73 17.40
C SER A 130 4.67 -3.93 16.73
N GLN A 131 5.62 -4.57 17.39
CA GLN A 131 6.96 -4.71 16.84
C GLN A 131 6.99 -5.71 15.66
N ASN A 132 6.33 -6.86 15.79
CA ASN A 132 6.25 -7.85 14.70
C ASN A 132 5.50 -7.29 13.48
N LEU A 133 4.47 -6.47 13.70
CA LEU A 133 3.77 -5.77 12.63
C LEU A 133 4.67 -4.74 11.92
N GLN A 134 5.42 -3.94 12.69
CA GLN A 134 6.35 -2.96 12.13
C GLN A 134 7.49 -3.64 11.37
N ASP A 135 8.07 -4.71 11.92
CA ASP A 135 9.14 -5.48 11.27
C ASP A 135 8.65 -6.12 9.97
N THR A 136 7.43 -6.67 9.98
CA THR A 136 6.80 -7.24 8.78
C THR A 136 6.55 -6.16 7.72
N LEU A 137 6.05 -4.98 8.11
CA LEU A 137 5.88 -3.86 7.18
C LEU A 137 7.23 -3.43 6.57
N ASN A 138 8.28 -3.30 7.40
CA ASN A 138 9.60 -2.92 6.95
C ASN A 138 10.17 -3.93 5.94
N GLU A 139 10.01 -5.23 6.19
CA GLU A 139 10.47 -6.29 5.30
C GLU A 139 9.68 -6.28 3.97
N VAL A 140 8.35 -6.22 4.04
CA VAL A 140 7.47 -6.11 2.87
C VAL A 140 7.84 -4.91 2.00
N CYS A 141 8.14 -3.76 2.62
CA CYS A 141 8.46 -2.53 1.89
C CYS A 141 9.80 -2.58 1.12
N GLN A 142 10.65 -3.59 1.36
CA GLN A 142 11.84 -3.82 0.54
C GLN A 142 11.48 -4.30 -0.88
N TYR A 143 10.31 -4.93 -1.07
CA TYR A 143 9.89 -5.50 -2.35
C TYR A 143 8.94 -4.58 -3.13
N THR A 144 8.30 -3.63 -2.46
CA THR A 144 7.26 -2.79 -3.07
C THR A 144 7.78 -1.47 -3.61
N GLY A 145 9.07 -1.13 -3.44
CA GLY A 145 9.62 0.19 -3.78
C GLY A 145 9.43 0.67 -5.22
N ASP A 146 9.30 -0.27 -6.18
CA ASP A 146 9.05 0.02 -7.60
C ASP A 146 7.59 -0.18 -8.02
N VAL A 147 6.71 -0.59 -7.11
CA VAL A 147 5.27 -0.75 -7.36
C VAL A 147 4.69 0.62 -7.67
N LYS A 148 3.86 0.66 -8.71
CA LYS A 148 3.06 1.82 -9.05
C LYS A 148 1.61 1.39 -8.88
N GLY A 149 0.89 2.01 -7.95
CA GLY A 149 -0.56 1.89 -7.91
C GLY A 149 -1.20 2.47 -9.18
N ASP A 150 -2.48 2.83 -9.14
CA ASP A 150 -3.10 3.61 -10.20
C ASP A 150 -2.62 5.06 -10.19
N GLN A 151 -1.31 5.26 -10.34
CA GLN A 151 -0.72 6.56 -10.60
C GLN A 151 -1.53 7.19 -11.75
N PRO A 152 -1.98 8.45 -11.63
CA PRO A 152 -2.42 9.15 -12.82
C PRO A 152 -1.26 9.04 -13.82
N ILE A 153 -1.54 8.49 -15.01
CA ILE A 153 -0.60 8.55 -16.13
C ILE A 153 -0.46 10.04 -16.42
N LEU A 154 0.48 10.70 -15.75
CA LEU A 154 1.10 11.88 -16.29
C LEU A 154 1.81 11.37 -17.53
N VAL A 155 1.10 11.42 -18.66
CA VAL A 155 1.70 11.26 -19.97
C VAL A 155 2.87 12.23 -19.94
N SER A 156 4.08 11.67 -19.91
CA SER A 156 5.29 12.46 -20.03
C SER A 156 5.25 13.09 -21.41
N LEU A 157 4.67 14.29 -21.51
CA LEU A 157 4.65 15.12 -22.72
C LEU A 157 5.98 15.82 -22.96
N ALA A 158 7.07 15.33 -22.36
CA ALA A 158 8.44 15.71 -22.70
C ALA A 158 9.26 14.42 -22.71
N GLN A 159 9.53 13.79 -23.85
CA GLN A 159 10.59 14.22 -24.77
C GLN A 159 10.36 13.62 -26.17
N GLY A 160 9.24 13.99 -26.80
CA GLY A 160 9.00 13.79 -28.23
C GLY A 160 9.46 14.96 -29.12
N PHE A 161 10.31 15.86 -28.62
CA PHE A 161 10.75 17.04 -29.35
C PHE A 161 12.28 17.16 -29.27
N LEU A 162 12.96 16.43 -30.16
CA LEU A 162 14.19 16.84 -30.87
C LEU A 162 14.55 15.70 -31.86
N GLN A 163 13.65 15.46 -32.81
CA GLN A 163 14.06 15.01 -34.14
C GLN A 163 14.07 16.26 -35.03
N SER A 164 15.21 16.51 -35.67
CA SER A 164 15.50 17.58 -36.66
C SER A 164 15.86 18.95 -36.07
N PHE A 165 17.16 19.26 -36.01
CA PHE A 165 17.88 20.08 -37.00
C PHE A 165 19.37 19.76 -36.96
#